data_AF-A0A5N6EII5-F1
#
_entry.id   AF-A0A5N6EII5-F1
#
_cell.length_a   1.000
_cell.length_b   1.000
_cell.length_c   1.000
_cell.angle_alpha   90.00
_cell.angle_beta   90.00
_cell.angle_gamma   90.00
#
_symmetry.space_group_name_H-M   'P 1'
#
loop_
_entity.id
_entity.type
_entity.pdbx_description
1 polymer ?
#
loop_
_entity_poly.entity_id
_entity_poly.type
_entity_poly.pdbx_seq_one_letter_code
_entity_poly.pdbx_strand_id
1 'polypeptide(L)'
;MRLLNARTLQLTEFASDFPPYAILSHTWSSEEVSFQEIHSSEVRYKLGYQKIQRCCEQALVDGLGYAWVDTCCIDKSSSAELSEAINSMFQWYKSARVCYVYLADVEGPYRKNARTNLLTYTPEGNPSRWYTRGWTLQELLAPSNVVFYNREWQWIGTKLQLLEEISDITQIDVFNLIELNIKPTCIGQKLSWAARRETTRIEDMAYCLLGLCGVHIPLLYGEEENSFRRLQEEIIRTSTDMSIFACNEPRSPWGILATSPRSFADFPFIPNLAAKTTRRQLPYEMTNAGLRITLPLTKKNMCWLFWTVWQSLAGRKTPS
;
A
#
# COMPACT_ATOMS: atom_id res chain seq x y z
N MET A 1 -7.91 10.17 16.10
CA MET A 1 -6.60 10.38 15.43
C MET A 1 -5.82 11.47 16.16
N ARG A 2 -4.50 11.36 16.29
CA ARG A 2 -3.64 12.45 16.80
C ARG A 2 -2.87 13.12 15.67
N LEU A 3 -2.70 14.43 15.78
CA LEU A 3 -1.91 15.23 14.84
C LEU A 3 -0.85 16.02 15.60
N LEU A 4 0.28 16.25 14.96
CA LEU A 4 1.35 17.10 15.45
C LEU A 4 1.07 18.54 15.02
N ASN A 5 1.05 19.48 15.97
CA ASN A 5 1.01 20.90 15.65
C ASN A 5 2.33 21.29 14.97
N ALA A 6 2.27 21.79 13.74
CA ALA A 6 3.46 22.03 12.93
C ALA A 6 4.36 23.16 13.48
N ARG A 7 3.84 24.05 14.35
CA ARG A 7 4.61 25.13 14.98
C ARG A 7 5.27 24.69 16.29
N THR A 8 4.55 23.95 17.11
CA THR A 8 4.97 23.63 18.48
C THR A 8 5.50 22.21 18.63
N LEU A 9 5.29 21.35 17.63
CA LEU A 9 5.56 19.90 17.67
C LEU A 9 4.85 19.19 18.83
N GLN A 10 3.75 19.77 19.32
CA GLN A 10 2.90 19.17 20.34
C GLN A 10 1.82 18.30 19.71
N LEU A 11 1.57 17.13 20.28
CA LEU A 11 0.48 16.26 19.84
C LEU A 11 -0.86 16.80 20.31
N THR A 12 -1.86 16.75 19.44
CA THR A 12 -3.26 17.09 19.74
C THR A 12 -4.14 15.94 19.28
N GLU A 13 -5.04 15.50 20.15
CA GLU A 13 -5.99 14.44 19.85
C GLU A 13 -7.30 14.99 19.29
N PHE A 14 -7.81 14.33 18.25
CA PHE A 14 -9.06 14.66 17.59
C PHE A 14 -9.94 13.40 17.51
N ALA A 15 -11.12 13.45 18.12
CA ALA A 15 -12.10 12.37 18.07
C ALA A 15 -12.84 12.33 16.71
N SER A 16 -13.23 13.50 16.19
CA SER A 16 -13.82 13.72 14.88
C SER A 16 -13.39 15.09 14.34
N ASP A 17 -13.70 15.39 13.07
CA ASP A 17 -13.53 16.72 12.46
C ASP A 17 -12.13 17.32 12.63
N PHE A 18 -11.11 16.51 12.32
CA PHE A 18 -9.72 16.97 12.35
C PHE A 18 -9.45 18.01 11.25
N PRO A 19 -8.58 19.01 11.53
CA PRO A 19 -8.23 20.04 10.56
C PRO A 19 -7.45 19.47 9.37
N PRO A 20 -7.34 20.19 8.24
CA PRO A 20 -6.44 19.82 7.16
C PRO A 20 -5.00 19.65 7.66
N TYR A 21 -4.34 18.58 7.22
CA TYR A 21 -2.98 18.21 7.64
C TYR A 21 -2.15 17.68 6.49
N ALA A 22 -0.83 17.77 6.64
CA ALA A 22 0.13 17.04 5.83
C ALA A 22 0.40 15.66 6.45
N ILE A 23 0.71 14.65 5.64
CA ILE A 23 1.06 13.32 6.13
C ILE A 23 2.45 12.90 5.62
N LEU A 24 3.30 12.38 6.50
CA LEU A 24 4.64 11.93 6.13
C LEU A 24 4.63 10.44 5.77
N SER A 25 5.05 10.14 4.54
CA SER A 25 5.38 8.79 4.10
C SER A 25 6.91 8.64 4.07
N HIS A 26 7.42 7.62 4.75
CA HIS A 26 8.86 7.39 4.83
C HIS A 26 9.20 5.95 5.19
N THR A 27 10.44 5.55 4.97
CA THR A 27 10.96 4.27 5.49
C THR A 27 11.61 4.49 6.84
N TRP A 28 11.23 3.69 7.85
CA TRP A 28 11.83 3.77 9.17
C TRP A 28 13.34 3.50 9.15
N SER A 29 14.08 4.20 10.00
CA SER A 29 15.50 3.99 10.29
C SER A 29 15.70 3.60 11.77
N SER A 30 16.96 3.48 12.21
CA SER A 30 17.30 3.10 13.58
C SER A 30 16.99 4.15 14.64
N GLU A 31 16.77 5.41 14.24
CA GLU A 31 16.63 6.55 15.15
C GLU A 31 15.26 7.23 15.03
N GLU A 32 14.19 6.44 14.88
CA GLU A 32 12.83 6.99 14.91
C GLU A 32 12.48 7.55 16.30
N VAL A 33 11.53 8.49 16.30
CA VAL A 33 10.96 9.07 17.51
C VAL A 33 9.59 8.47 17.74
N SER A 34 9.41 7.78 18.87
CA SER A 34 8.11 7.22 19.23
C SER A 34 7.16 8.26 19.85
N PHE A 35 5.90 7.88 20.02
CA PHE A 35 4.91 8.67 20.77
C PHE A 35 5.40 9.02 22.19
N GLN A 36 6.05 8.10 22.89
CA GLN A 36 6.55 8.31 24.25
C GLN A 36 7.73 9.29 24.29
N GLU A 37 8.52 9.33 23.22
CA GLU A 37 9.79 10.06 23.18
C GLU A 37 9.62 11.51 22.70
N ILE A 38 8.58 11.83 21.91
CA ILE A 38 8.48 13.11 21.17
C ILE A 38 8.60 14.37 22.04
N HIS A 39 8.31 14.28 23.33
CA HIS A 39 8.41 15.39 24.29
C HIS A 39 9.69 15.40 25.13
N SER A 40 10.56 14.39 24.99
CA SER A 40 11.85 14.32 25.66
C SER A 40 12.85 15.29 25.03
N SER A 41 13.83 15.77 25.81
CA SER A 41 14.89 16.65 25.30
C SER A 41 15.88 15.93 24.37
N GLU A 42 16.05 14.62 24.58
CA GLU A 42 17.08 13.80 23.94
C GLU A 42 16.77 13.52 22.47
N VAL A 43 15.49 13.58 22.06
CA VAL A 43 15.07 13.29 20.69
C VAL A 43 15.65 14.27 19.67
N ARG A 44 16.06 15.47 20.09
CA ARG A 44 16.59 16.51 19.19
C ARG A 44 17.82 16.07 18.39
N TYR A 45 18.53 15.07 18.89
CA TYR A 45 19.73 14.53 18.23
C TYR A 45 19.41 13.36 17.28
N LYS A 46 18.20 12.81 17.32
CA LYS A 46 17.79 11.68 16.47
C LYS A 46 17.48 12.14 15.05
N LEU A 47 17.94 11.39 14.05
CA LEU A 47 17.56 11.61 12.65
C LEU A 47 16.05 11.54 12.42
N GLY A 48 15.33 10.70 13.18
CA GLY A 48 13.87 10.63 13.19
C GLY A 48 13.21 11.97 13.50
N TYR A 49 13.76 12.70 14.47
CA TYR A 49 13.24 14.00 14.87
C TYR A 49 13.44 15.06 13.79
N GLN A 50 14.61 15.07 13.13
CA GLN A 50 14.88 16.00 12.04
C GLN A 50 13.88 15.82 10.89
N LYS A 51 13.52 14.58 10.54
CA LYS A 51 12.46 14.33 9.52
C LYS A 51 11.10 14.89 9.95
N ILE A 52 10.73 14.74 11.23
CA ILE A 52 9.48 15.28 11.77
C ILE A 52 9.48 16.81 11.71
N GLN A 53 10.58 17.45 12.12
CA GLN A 53 10.74 18.90 12.05
C GLN A 53 10.59 19.41 10.62
N ARG A 54 11.31 18.79 9.67
CA ARG A 54 11.25 19.16 8.25
C ARG A 54 9.86 18.96 7.63
N CYS A 55 9.17 17.88 7.99
CA CYS A 55 7.77 17.66 7.61
C CYS A 55 6.88 18.81 8.09
N CYS A 56 7.05 19.25 9.34
CA CYS A 56 6.29 20.35 9.91
C CYS A 56 6.64 21.70 9.30
N GLU A 57 7.93 21.97 9.06
CA GLU A 57 8.40 23.15 8.35
C GLU A 57 7.75 23.25 6.96
N GLN A 58 7.77 22.15 6.19
CA GLN A 58 7.13 22.11 4.88
C GLN A 58 5.60 22.23 4.98
N ALA A 59 4.96 21.61 5.98
CA ALA A 59 3.54 21.79 6.23
C ALA A 59 3.17 23.26 6.45
N LEU A 60 3.98 24.01 7.22
CA LEU A 60 3.76 25.44 7.43
C LEU A 60 3.93 26.26 6.16
N VAL A 61 4.91 25.93 5.32
CA VAL A 61 5.10 26.55 3.99
C VAL A 61 3.87 26.36 3.11
N ASP A 62 3.27 25.16 3.16
CA ASP A 62 2.06 24.81 2.40
C ASP A 62 0.76 25.29 3.07
N GLY A 63 0.85 26.07 4.16
CA GLY A 63 -0.29 26.66 4.87
C GLY A 63 -1.05 25.69 5.79
N LEU A 64 -0.44 24.57 6.17
CA LEU A 64 -1.02 23.54 7.03
C LEU A 64 -0.51 23.67 8.46
N GLY A 65 -1.43 23.83 9.41
CA GLY A 65 -1.11 23.95 10.83
C GLY A 65 -0.77 22.62 11.53
N TYR A 66 -1.03 21.50 10.86
CA TYR A 66 -0.89 20.16 11.42
C TYR A 66 -0.20 19.20 10.46
N ALA A 67 0.54 18.26 11.02
CA ALA A 67 1.15 17.14 10.31
C ALA A 67 0.84 15.82 11.02
N TRP A 68 0.85 14.72 10.28
CA TRP A 68 0.76 13.37 10.82
C TRP A 68 2.00 12.57 10.45
N VAL A 69 2.56 11.89 11.44
CA VAL A 69 3.72 10.99 11.29
C VAL A 69 3.45 9.74 12.11
N ASP A 70 3.42 8.58 11.45
CA ASP A 70 3.05 7.30 12.07
C ASP A 70 3.92 6.93 13.27
N THR A 71 5.20 7.29 13.26
CA THR A 71 6.17 6.96 14.33
C THR A 71 5.79 7.58 15.67
N CYS A 72 5.32 8.84 15.68
CA CYS A 72 4.99 9.58 16.90
C CYS A 72 3.49 9.89 17.11
N CYS A 73 2.65 9.81 16.07
CA CYS A 73 1.21 10.09 16.19
C CYS A 73 0.39 8.87 16.62
N ILE A 74 0.98 7.67 16.57
CA ILE A 74 0.36 6.43 17.04
C ILE A 74 1.11 5.95 18.27
N ASP A 75 0.40 5.74 19.38
CA ASP A 75 0.90 5.02 20.54
C ASP A 75 0.90 3.52 20.25
N LYS A 76 2.06 3.01 19.81
CA LYS A 76 2.26 1.60 19.50
C LYS A 76 2.31 0.70 20.75
N SER A 77 2.33 1.27 21.95
CA SER A 77 2.22 0.50 23.20
C SER A 77 0.79 0.11 23.53
N SER A 78 -0.19 0.84 22.97
CA SER A 78 -1.62 0.51 23.06
C SER A 78 -2.02 -0.37 21.89
N SER A 79 -2.29 -1.66 22.15
CA SER A 79 -2.75 -2.60 21.11
C SER A 79 -4.09 -2.19 20.49
N ALA A 80 -4.99 -1.62 21.30
CA ALA A 80 -6.28 -1.10 20.84
C ALA A 80 -6.08 0.04 19.84
N GLU A 81 -5.21 1.00 20.17
CA GLU A 81 -4.93 2.12 19.29
C GLU A 81 -4.18 1.69 18.03
N LEU A 82 -3.18 0.81 18.15
CA LEU A 82 -2.45 0.28 17.00
C LEU A 82 -3.42 -0.42 16.01
N SER A 83 -4.38 -1.18 16.53
CA SER A 83 -5.42 -1.84 15.74
C SER A 83 -6.32 -0.84 15.02
N GLU A 84 -6.80 0.19 15.73
CA GLU A 84 -7.60 1.26 15.16
C GLU A 84 -6.81 2.01 14.06
N ALA A 85 -5.54 2.32 14.33
CA ALA A 85 -4.68 3.07 13.46
C ALA A 85 -4.40 2.34 12.14
N ILE A 86 -4.04 1.06 12.19
CA ILE A 86 -3.79 0.26 10.99
C ILE A 86 -5.06 0.11 10.15
N ASN A 87 -6.21 -0.11 10.77
CA ASN A 87 -7.49 -0.20 10.06
C ASN A 87 -7.93 1.15 9.46
N SER A 88 -7.43 2.28 9.99
CA SER A 88 -7.76 3.64 9.54
C SER A 88 -6.71 4.26 8.62
N MET A 89 -5.51 3.69 8.54
CA MET A 89 -4.34 4.32 7.92
C MET A 89 -4.59 4.73 6.47
N PHE A 90 -5.20 3.85 5.67
CA PHE A 90 -5.55 4.18 4.29
C PHE A 90 -6.46 5.42 4.20
N GLN A 91 -7.46 5.52 5.07
CA GLN A 91 -8.37 6.67 5.10
C GLN A 91 -7.66 7.94 5.58
N TRP A 92 -6.71 7.83 6.50
CA TRP A 92 -5.88 8.96 6.92
C TRP A 92 -4.95 9.44 5.81
N TYR A 93 -4.33 8.54 5.04
CA TYR A 93 -3.57 8.94 3.85
C TYR A 93 -4.48 9.58 2.78
N LYS A 94 -5.65 9.00 2.55
CA LYS A 94 -6.64 9.53 1.60
C LYS A 94 -7.16 10.93 1.98
N SER A 95 -7.34 11.20 3.27
CA SER A 95 -7.91 12.46 3.78
C SER A 95 -6.87 13.56 3.96
N ALA A 96 -5.58 13.24 3.89
CA ALA A 96 -4.51 14.22 4.00
C ALA A 96 -4.54 15.20 2.83
N ARG A 97 -4.21 16.48 3.10
CA ARG A 97 -4.16 17.52 2.06
C ARG A 97 -2.99 17.31 1.08
N VAL A 98 -1.91 16.76 1.60
CA VAL A 98 -0.69 16.42 0.88
C VAL A 98 0.05 15.31 1.64
N CYS A 99 0.60 14.36 0.90
CA CYS A 99 1.55 13.38 1.41
C CYS A 99 2.96 13.77 0.98
N TYR A 100 3.84 14.00 1.95
CA TYR A 100 5.26 14.20 1.70
C TYR A 100 5.95 12.84 1.75
N VAL A 101 6.53 12.42 0.64
CA VAL A 101 7.36 11.22 0.56
C VAL A 101 8.81 11.63 0.77
N TYR A 102 9.41 11.17 1.86
CA TYR A 102 10.81 11.42 2.17
C TYR A 102 11.68 10.21 1.79
N LEU A 103 12.51 10.38 0.75
CA LEU A 103 13.42 9.36 0.23
C LEU A 103 14.81 9.51 0.87
N ALA A 104 15.01 8.83 2.00
CA ALA A 104 16.22 8.93 2.81
C ALA A 104 17.51 8.45 2.13
N ASP A 105 17.40 7.70 1.03
CA ASP A 105 18.49 7.07 0.26
C ASP A 105 18.72 7.73 -1.11
N VAL A 106 18.05 8.85 -1.39
CA VAL A 106 18.22 9.64 -2.62
C VAL A 106 18.95 10.93 -2.27
N GLU A 107 20.01 11.27 -3.00
CA GLU A 107 20.84 12.48 -2.78
C GLU A 107 20.55 13.58 -3.82
N GLY A 108 20.89 14.84 -3.51
CA GLY A 108 20.68 15.99 -4.40
C GLY A 108 21.91 16.61 -5.09
N PRO A 109 21.72 17.56 -6.04
CA PRO A 109 20.53 17.78 -6.86
C PRO A 109 20.66 17.06 -8.21
N TYR A 110 19.50 16.66 -8.78
CA TYR A 110 19.26 16.38 -10.20
C TYR A 110 20.52 16.00 -11.00
N ARG A 111 20.73 14.70 -11.28
CA ARG A 111 21.82 14.27 -12.17
C ARG A 111 21.67 14.94 -13.53
N LYS A 112 22.27 16.13 -13.71
CA LYS A 112 22.29 16.91 -14.96
C LYS A 112 22.85 16.11 -16.14
N ASN A 113 23.58 15.02 -15.85
CA ASN A 113 24.25 14.18 -16.83
C ASN A 113 23.63 12.77 -16.98
N ALA A 114 22.53 12.44 -16.29
CA ALA A 114 21.83 11.19 -16.54
C ALA A 114 20.87 11.40 -17.72
N ARG A 115 21.05 10.63 -18.79
CA ARG A 115 20.15 10.56 -19.94
C ARG A 115 18.72 10.04 -19.61
N THR A 116 18.32 10.04 -18.34
CA THR A 116 17.12 9.36 -17.88
C THR A 116 16.44 10.14 -16.74
N ASN A 117 15.11 10.27 -16.83
CA ASN A 117 14.21 10.86 -15.84
C ASN A 117 14.14 10.03 -14.53
N LEU A 118 15.26 9.54 -14.00
CA LEU A 118 15.33 8.66 -12.83
C LEU A 118 15.65 9.48 -11.57
N LEU A 119 14.63 10.16 -11.06
CA LEU A 119 14.78 11.19 -10.03
C LEU A 119 14.67 10.63 -8.61
N THR A 120 14.16 9.41 -8.47
CA THR A 120 13.94 8.74 -7.19
C THR A 120 14.89 7.56 -6.97
N TYR A 121 16.08 7.65 -7.57
CA TYR A 121 17.12 6.61 -7.54
C TYR A 121 18.28 6.98 -6.61
N THR A 122 18.86 5.97 -5.97
CA THR A 122 20.04 6.11 -5.12
C THR A 122 21.31 6.41 -5.94
N PRO A 123 22.41 6.85 -5.30
CA PRO A 123 23.68 7.05 -5.99
C PRO A 123 24.19 5.82 -6.75
N GLU A 124 23.85 4.62 -6.29
CA GLU A 124 24.21 3.33 -6.91
C GLU A 124 23.36 3.01 -8.16
N GLY A 125 22.33 3.82 -8.45
CA GLY A 125 21.46 3.63 -9.61
C GLY A 125 20.33 2.62 -9.37
N ASN A 126 19.96 2.36 -8.12
CA ASN A 126 18.77 1.58 -7.76
C ASN A 126 17.59 2.50 -7.44
N PRO A 127 16.33 2.11 -7.70
CA PRO A 127 15.18 2.82 -7.16
C PRO A 127 15.27 2.92 -5.63
N SER A 128 14.77 4.01 -5.06
CA SER A 128 14.69 4.15 -3.60
C SER A 128 14.01 2.93 -2.98
N ARG A 129 14.54 2.48 -1.85
CA ARG A 129 13.95 1.40 -1.04
C ARG A 129 12.52 1.72 -0.61
N TRP A 130 12.09 2.98 -0.66
CA TRP A 130 10.71 3.36 -0.39
C TRP A 130 9.71 2.59 -1.26
N TYR A 131 10.03 2.33 -2.54
CA TYR A 131 9.14 1.58 -3.44
C TYR A 131 8.97 0.10 -3.09
N THR A 132 9.91 -0.47 -2.32
CA THR A 132 9.89 -1.89 -1.97
C THR A 132 9.23 -2.14 -0.61
N ARG A 133 8.86 -1.12 0.16
CA ARG A 133 8.19 -1.32 1.46
C ARG A 133 6.70 -1.62 1.27
N GLY A 134 6.16 -2.58 2.04
CA GLY A 134 4.73 -2.94 1.95
C GLY A 134 3.79 -1.77 2.22
N TRP A 135 3.98 -1.09 3.36
CA TRP A 135 3.14 0.03 3.79
C TRP A 135 3.09 1.19 2.80
N THR A 136 4.19 1.50 2.11
CA THR A 136 4.25 2.64 1.19
C THR A 136 3.36 2.47 -0.05
N LEU A 137 2.80 1.28 -0.29
CA LEU A 137 1.84 1.05 -1.37
C LEU A 137 0.56 1.87 -1.19
N GLN A 138 -0.04 1.80 -0.01
CA GLN A 138 -1.21 2.60 0.30
C GLN A 138 -0.85 4.08 0.44
N GLU A 139 0.36 4.41 0.89
CA GLU A 139 0.84 5.79 1.02
C GLU A 139 1.04 6.45 -0.35
N LEU A 140 1.37 5.67 -1.39
CA LEU A 140 1.44 6.14 -2.78
C LEU A 140 0.04 6.36 -3.39
N LEU A 141 -0.86 5.41 -3.14
CA LEU A 141 -2.13 5.30 -3.88
C LEU A 141 -3.31 6.02 -3.22
N ALA A 142 -3.36 6.07 -1.89
CA ALA A 142 -4.49 6.63 -1.17
C ALA A 142 -4.57 8.18 -1.28
N PRO A 143 -3.47 8.94 -1.11
CA PRO A 143 -3.50 10.39 -1.24
C PRO A 143 -3.68 10.85 -2.69
N SER A 144 -4.46 11.92 -2.87
CA SER A 144 -4.62 12.60 -4.16
C SER A 144 -3.39 13.44 -4.53
N ASN A 145 -2.71 14.03 -3.55
CA ASN A 145 -1.53 14.86 -3.73
C ASN A 145 -0.32 14.25 -3.02
N VAL A 146 0.70 13.86 -3.77
CA VAL A 146 1.94 13.25 -3.26
C VAL A 146 3.13 14.01 -3.83
N VAL A 147 4.03 14.45 -2.95
CA VAL A 147 5.22 15.23 -3.28
C VAL A 147 6.45 14.54 -2.74
N PHE A 148 7.46 14.36 -3.58
CA PHE A 148 8.69 13.64 -3.26
C PHE A 148 9.81 14.60 -2.88
N TYR A 149 10.54 14.25 -1.83
CA TYR A 149 11.71 14.95 -1.32
C TYR A 149 12.88 13.97 -1.16
N ASN A 150 14.09 14.44 -1.45
CA ASN A 150 15.31 13.67 -1.25
C ASN A 150 15.80 13.72 0.21
N ARG A 151 16.94 13.08 0.51
CA ARG A 151 17.55 13.05 1.85
C ARG A 151 17.82 14.45 2.42
N GLU A 152 18.16 15.40 1.56
CA GLU A 152 18.42 16.80 1.94
C GLU A 152 17.13 17.66 2.02
N TRP A 153 15.94 17.05 1.96
CA TRP A 153 14.64 17.73 1.91
C TRP A 153 14.49 18.70 0.73
N GLN A 154 15.17 18.41 -0.37
CA GLN A 154 15.01 19.13 -1.62
C GLN A 154 13.88 18.50 -2.43
N TRP A 155 13.03 19.35 -3.00
CA TRP A 155 11.90 18.94 -3.83
C TRP A 155 12.38 18.19 -5.07
N ILE A 156 11.81 17.02 -5.33
CA ILE A 156 12.10 16.19 -6.50
C ILE A 156 11.03 16.39 -7.57
N GLY A 157 9.76 16.25 -7.19
CA GLY A 157 8.65 16.15 -8.11
C GLY A 157 7.34 15.76 -7.40
N THR A 158 6.23 15.95 -8.09
CA THR A 158 4.92 15.39 -7.70
C THR A 158 4.72 14.00 -8.28
N LYS A 159 3.81 13.19 -7.70
CA LYS A 159 3.41 11.90 -8.29
C LYS A 159 2.99 12.03 -9.76
N LEU A 160 2.32 13.12 -10.14
CA LEU A 160 1.92 13.37 -11.53
C LEU A 160 3.10 13.63 -12.48
N GLN A 161 4.16 14.27 -11.99
CA GLN A 161 5.37 14.49 -12.79
C GLN A 161 6.23 13.24 -12.92
N LEU A 162 6.09 12.29 -11.99
CA LEU A 162 6.89 11.07 -11.89
C LEU A 162 6.13 9.81 -12.34
N LEU A 163 4.99 9.96 -13.05
CA LEU A 163 4.10 8.83 -13.38
C LEU A 163 4.80 7.70 -14.13
N GLU A 164 5.61 8.03 -15.14
CA GLU A 164 6.34 7.02 -15.93
C GLU A 164 7.35 6.27 -15.06
N GLU A 165 8.18 7.00 -14.30
CA GLU A 165 9.18 6.42 -13.40
C GLU A 165 8.52 5.53 -12.33
N ILE A 166 7.46 6.02 -11.67
CA ILE A 166 6.72 5.27 -10.65
C ILE A 166 6.07 4.03 -11.27
N SER A 167 5.46 4.15 -12.45
CA SER A 167 4.83 3.03 -13.17
C SER A 167 5.86 1.95 -13.49
N ASP A 168 7.03 2.33 -13.99
CA ASP A 168 8.12 1.41 -14.33
C ASP A 168 8.65 0.68 -13.10
N ILE A 169 8.83 1.38 -11.97
CA ILE A 169 9.32 0.76 -10.73
C ILE A 169 8.26 -0.16 -10.10
N THR A 170 7.03 0.34 -9.98
CA THR A 170 5.98 -0.32 -9.17
C THR A 170 5.13 -1.30 -9.96
N GLN A 171 5.18 -1.27 -11.29
CA GLN A 171 4.30 -2.02 -12.19
C GLN A 171 2.82 -1.67 -12.02
N ILE A 172 2.53 -0.49 -11.45
CA ILE A 172 1.18 0.07 -11.35
C ILE A 172 0.97 0.96 -12.56
N ASP A 173 -0.09 0.72 -13.31
CA ASP A 173 -0.42 1.53 -14.48
C ASP A 173 -0.71 2.99 -14.10
N VAL A 174 -0.38 3.88 -15.03
CA VAL A 174 -0.53 5.34 -14.86
C VAL A 174 -1.97 5.75 -14.50
N PHE A 175 -2.99 5.03 -14.96
CA PHE A 175 -4.38 5.35 -14.62
C PHE A 175 -4.67 5.15 -13.12
N ASN A 176 -4.20 4.04 -12.54
CA ASN A 176 -4.32 3.80 -11.10
C ASN A 176 -3.42 4.71 -10.25
N LEU A 177 -2.34 5.27 -10.82
CA LEU A 177 -1.48 6.25 -10.13
C LEU A 177 -2.09 7.65 -10.05
N ILE A 178 -2.79 8.09 -11.11
CA ILE A 178 -3.46 9.41 -11.17
C ILE A 178 -4.64 9.44 -10.21
N GLU A 179 -5.55 8.49 -10.36
CA GLU A 179 -6.75 8.41 -9.53
C GLU A 179 -7.03 6.95 -9.21
N LEU A 180 -6.70 6.55 -7.97
CA LEU A 180 -7.01 5.21 -7.52
C LEU A 180 -8.52 5.08 -7.35
N ASN A 181 -9.16 4.46 -8.34
CA ASN A 181 -10.53 4.00 -8.19
C ASN A 181 -10.52 2.57 -7.64
N ILE A 182 -10.74 2.45 -6.33
CA ILE A 182 -10.68 1.17 -5.59
C ILE A 182 -11.69 0.15 -6.14
N LYS A 183 -12.83 0.60 -6.69
CA LYS A 183 -13.93 -0.26 -7.15
C LYS A 183 -13.72 -0.95 -8.51
N PRO A 184 -13.25 -0.28 -9.59
CA PRO A 184 -13.01 -0.91 -10.89
C PRO A 184 -11.74 -1.77 -10.94
N THR A 185 -10.80 -1.58 -10.01
CA THR A 185 -9.58 -2.38 -9.96
C THR A 185 -9.84 -3.69 -9.24
N CYS A 186 -9.52 -4.80 -9.90
CA CYS A 186 -9.76 -6.12 -9.36
C CYS A 186 -8.77 -6.48 -8.22
N ILE A 187 -9.18 -7.39 -7.33
CA ILE A 187 -8.41 -7.84 -6.18
C ILE A 187 -7.05 -8.41 -6.61
N GLY A 188 -7.02 -9.29 -7.62
CA GLY A 188 -5.77 -9.88 -8.09
C GLY A 188 -4.75 -8.83 -8.55
N GLN A 189 -5.22 -7.75 -9.17
CA GLN A 189 -4.35 -6.63 -9.56
C GLN A 189 -3.86 -5.84 -8.33
N LYS A 190 -4.72 -5.57 -7.35
CA LYS A 190 -4.29 -4.93 -6.08
C LYS A 190 -3.23 -5.75 -5.34
N LEU A 191 -3.42 -7.07 -5.28
CA LEU A 191 -2.46 -7.98 -4.65
C LEU A 191 -1.14 -8.05 -5.44
N SER A 192 -1.20 -7.95 -6.77
CA SER A 192 0.00 -7.92 -7.62
C SER A 192 0.93 -6.72 -7.33
N TRP A 193 0.37 -5.56 -6.96
CA TRP A 193 1.13 -4.36 -6.61
C TRP A 193 1.94 -4.52 -5.32
N ALA A 194 1.57 -5.50 -4.48
CA ALA A 194 2.28 -5.86 -3.26
C ALA A 194 3.26 -7.02 -3.47
N ALA A 195 3.22 -7.70 -4.62
CA ALA A 195 3.96 -8.94 -4.85
C ALA A 195 5.49 -8.80 -4.78
N ARG A 196 6.02 -7.60 -5.06
CA ARG A 196 7.46 -7.30 -5.02
C ARG A 196 7.87 -6.43 -3.83
N ARG A 197 6.96 -6.26 -2.87
CA ARG A 197 7.18 -5.46 -1.66
C ARG A 197 7.52 -6.35 -0.47
N GLU A 198 8.18 -5.75 0.50
CA GLU A 198 8.73 -6.39 1.69
C GLU A 198 8.22 -5.69 2.94
N THR A 199 7.98 -6.49 3.97
CA THR A 199 7.54 -6.05 5.29
C THR A 199 8.49 -6.56 6.36
N THR A 200 8.65 -5.79 7.44
CA THR A 200 9.51 -6.20 8.56
C THR A 200 8.85 -7.27 9.40
N ARG A 201 7.56 -7.11 9.69
CA ARG A 201 6.73 -8.17 10.28
C ARG A 201 6.06 -8.95 9.17
N ILE A 202 5.98 -10.27 9.34
CA ILE A 202 5.39 -11.17 8.35
C ILE A 202 3.92 -10.79 8.14
N GLU A 203 3.19 -10.48 9.22
CA GLU A 203 1.77 -10.16 9.19
C GLU A 203 1.43 -8.85 8.46
N ASP A 204 2.38 -7.92 8.44
CA ASP A 204 2.20 -6.65 7.73
C ASP A 204 2.04 -6.87 6.22
N MET A 205 2.43 -8.03 5.66
CA MET A 205 2.15 -8.36 4.25
C MET A 205 0.65 -8.37 3.96
N ALA A 206 -0.17 -8.67 4.97
CA ALA A 206 -1.62 -8.61 4.91
C ALA A 206 -2.13 -7.25 5.39
N TYR A 207 -1.63 -6.76 6.53
CA TYR A 207 -2.18 -5.56 7.17
C TYR A 207 -1.96 -4.28 6.35
N CYS A 208 -0.90 -4.18 5.55
CA CYS A 208 -0.70 -3.05 4.64
C CYS A 208 -1.69 -3.00 3.46
N LEU A 209 -2.51 -4.04 3.27
CA LEU A 209 -3.47 -4.18 2.16
C LEU A 209 -4.92 -3.99 2.57
N LEU A 210 -5.21 -3.84 3.87
CA LEU A 210 -6.59 -3.77 4.39
C LEU A 210 -7.40 -2.66 3.73
N GLY A 211 -6.88 -1.43 3.78
CA GLY A 211 -7.59 -0.29 3.20
C GLY A 211 -7.66 -0.31 1.67
N LEU A 212 -6.63 -0.84 1.00
CA LEU A 212 -6.63 -1.00 -0.46
C LEU A 212 -7.68 -2.03 -0.94
N CYS A 213 -7.85 -3.09 -0.15
CA CYS A 213 -8.86 -4.12 -0.40
C CYS A 213 -10.25 -3.75 0.16
N GLY A 214 -10.34 -2.71 0.98
CA GLY A 214 -11.59 -2.24 1.58
C GLY A 214 -12.13 -3.18 2.65
N VAL A 215 -11.24 -3.81 3.42
CA VAL A 215 -11.59 -4.78 4.48
C VAL A 215 -11.04 -4.36 5.82
N HIS A 216 -11.62 -4.90 6.89
CA HIS A 216 -11.18 -4.70 8.27
C HIS A 216 -11.06 -6.06 8.95
N ILE A 217 -9.92 -6.34 9.58
CA ILE A 217 -9.70 -7.58 10.34
C ILE A 217 -8.97 -7.27 11.66
N PRO A 218 -9.19 -8.07 12.72
CA PRO A 218 -8.40 -7.97 13.95
C PRO A 218 -6.91 -8.25 13.72
N LEU A 219 -6.03 -7.44 14.30
CA LEU A 219 -4.58 -7.64 14.19
C LEU A 219 -4.10 -8.65 15.24
N LEU A 220 -3.42 -9.70 14.79
CA LEU A 220 -2.83 -10.76 15.60
C LEU A 220 -1.36 -10.97 15.19
N TYR A 221 -0.45 -10.16 15.74
CA TYR A 221 0.98 -10.39 15.55
C TYR A 221 1.43 -11.70 16.22
N GLY A 222 2.20 -12.51 15.50
CA GLY A 222 2.56 -13.88 15.87
C GLY A 222 1.76 -14.95 15.12
N GLU A 223 0.87 -14.57 14.20
CA GLU A 223 0.11 -15.51 13.38
C GLU A 223 0.81 -15.91 12.07
N GLU A 224 1.97 -15.33 11.78
CA GLU A 224 2.79 -15.61 10.59
C GLU A 224 1.99 -15.37 9.29
N GLU A 225 2.10 -16.25 8.30
CA GLU A 225 1.41 -16.08 7.02
C GLU A 225 -0.12 -16.30 7.12
N ASN A 226 -0.65 -16.76 8.26
CA ASN A 226 -2.11 -16.88 8.46
C ASN A 226 -2.81 -15.52 8.37
N SER A 227 -2.11 -14.42 8.64
CA SER A 227 -2.58 -13.06 8.42
C SER A 227 -3.05 -12.83 6.98
N PHE A 228 -2.30 -13.34 5.99
CA PHE A 228 -2.62 -13.21 4.56
C PHE A 228 -3.75 -14.16 4.13
N ARG A 229 -3.85 -15.32 4.78
CA ARG A 229 -5.03 -16.19 4.64
C ARG A 229 -6.29 -15.50 5.12
N ARG A 230 -6.27 -14.91 6.33
CA ARG A 230 -7.42 -14.19 6.91
C ARG A 230 -7.83 -12.98 6.08
N LEU A 231 -6.86 -12.26 5.51
CA LEU A 231 -7.13 -11.21 4.53
C LEU A 231 -7.93 -11.75 3.34
N GLN A 232 -7.48 -12.85 2.72
CA GLN A 232 -8.19 -13.44 1.60
C GLN A 232 -9.60 -13.92 1.99
N GLU A 233 -9.76 -14.54 3.17
CA GLU A 233 -11.06 -14.96 3.69
C GLU A 233 -12.03 -13.77 3.90
N GLU A 234 -11.53 -12.63 4.39
CA GLU A 234 -12.32 -11.40 4.52
C GLU A 234 -12.71 -10.79 3.18
N ILE A 235 -11.78 -10.77 2.22
CA ILE A 235 -12.06 -10.31 0.86
C ILE A 235 -13.11 -11.21 0.20
N ILE A 236 -13.01 -12.53 0.35
CA ILE A 236 -13.99 -13.48 -0.17
C ILE A 236 -15.38 -13.24 0.42
N ARG A 237 -15.45 -12.88 1.71
CA ARG A 237 -16.73 -12.61 2.38
C ARG A 237 -17.42 -11.34 1.87
N THR A 238 -16.65 -10.35 1.44
CA THR A 238 -17.12 -8.99 1.13
C THR A 238 -17.11 -8.64 -0.35
N SER A 239 -16.50 -9.48 -1.19
CA SER A 239 -16.31 -9.25 -2.62
C SER A 239 -16.70 -10.48 -3.45
N THR A 240 -17.23 -10.25 -4.65
CA THR A 240 -17.49 -11.27 -5.67
C THR A 240 -16.38 -11.33 -6.73
N ASP A 241 -15.29 -10.61 -6.52
CA ASP A 241 -14.17 -10.57 -7.45
C ASP A 241 -13.31 -11.85 -7.46
N MET A 242 -13.58 -12.69 -8.45
CA MET A 242 -12.92 -13.97 -8.72
C MET A 242 -11.41 -13.86 -8.99
N SER A 243 -10.87 -12.67 -9.25
CA SER A 243 -9.42 -12.49 -9.44
C SER A 243 -8.61 -12.79 -8.17
N ILE A 244 -9.26 -12.93 -7.01
CA ILE A 244 -8.60 -13.42 -5.78
C ILE A 244 -8.05 -14.86 -5.94
N PHE A 245 -8.67 -15.69 -6.77
CA PHE A 245 -8.24 -17.09 -7.00
C PHE A 245 -7.23 -17.23 -8.14
N ALA A 246 -6.76 -16.11 -8.66
CA ALA A 246 -5.94 -16.01 -9.86
C ALA A 246 -4.46 -15.87 -9.46
N CYS A 247 -4.00 -16.72 -8.54
CA CYS A 247 -2.62 -16.76 -8.07
C CYS A 247 -1.83 -17.90 -8.73
N ASN A 248 -0.53 -17.70 -8.90
CA ASN A 248 0.39 -18.71 -9.44
C ASN A 248 1.06 -19.48 -8.29
N GLU A 249 0.29 -20.31 -7.59
CA GLU A 249 0.79 -21.12 -6.47
C GLU A 249 0.19 -22.54 -6.49
N PRO A 250 0.75 -23.47 -7.29
CA PRO A 250 0.15 -24.78 -7.51
C PRO A 250 0.10 -25.69 -6.27
N ARG A 251 0.90 -25.40 -5.24
CA ARG A 251 1.06 -26.22 -4.03
C ARG A 251 0.89 -25.39 -2.77
N SER A 252 -0.15 -24.57 -2.71
CA SER A 252 -0.48 -23.86 -1.48
C SER A 252 -0.95 -24.85 -0.39
N PRO A 253 -0.47 -24.72 0.86
CA PRO A 253 -1.00 -25.47 2.00
C PRO A 253 -2.46 -25.11 2.32
N TRP A 254 -3.00 -24.04 1.73
CA TRP A 254 -4.37 -23.54 1.97
C TRP A 254 -5.30 -23.78 0.78
N GLY A 255 -4.94 -24.73 -0.08
CA GLY A 255 -5.73 -25.09 -1.26
C GLY A 255 -5.61 -24.04 -2.36
N ILE A 256 -6.69 -23.28 -2.59
CA ILE A 256 -6.74 -22.26 -3.66
C ILE A 256 -6.27 -20.87 -3.21
N LEU A 257 -6.05 -20.67 -1.91
CA LEU A 257 -5.59 -19.39 -1.36
C LEU A 257 -4.07 -19.30 -1.42
N ALA A 258 -3.53 -18.13 -1.74
CA ALA A 258 -2.09 -17.91 -1.82
C ALA A 258 -1.46 -17.73 -0.45
N THR A 259 -0.18 -18.09 -0.29
CA THR A 259 0.60 -17.85 0.94
C THR A 259 1.13 -16.44 1.09
N SER A 260 1.26 -15.72 -0.01
CA SER A 260 1.83 -14.38 -0.05
C SER A 260 1.32 -13.59 -1.26
N PRO A 261 1.34 -12.24 -1.22
CA PRO A 261 1.16 -11.42 -2.41
C PRO A 261 2.09 -11.80 -3.57
N ARG A 262 3.27 -12.38 -3.29
CA ARG A 262 4.24 -12.85 -4.30
C ARG A 262 3.61 -13.78 -5.34
N SER A 263 2.61 -14.57 -4.95
CA SER A 263 1.88 -15.48 -5.85
C SER A 263 1.05 -14.74 -6.91
N PHE A 264 0.89 -13.42 -6.80
CA PHE A 264 0.23 -12.55 -7.78
C PHE A 264 1.21 -11.76 -8.66
N ALA A 265 2.53 -12.01 -8.57
CA ALA A 265 3.55 -11.23 -9.30
C ALA A 265 3.36 -11.21 -10.83
N ASP A 266 2.81 -12.29 -11.39
CA ASP A 266 2.56 -12.45 -12.83
C ASP A 266 1.11 -12.13 -13.22
N PHE A 267 0.32 -11.53 -12.32
CA PHE A 267 -1.05 -11.13 -12.59
C PHE A 267 -1.07 -10.06 -13.69
N PRO A 268 -1.74 -10.31 -14.83
CA PRO A 268 -1.75 -9.36 -15.94
C PRO A 268 -2.55 -8.11 -15.55
N PHE A 269 -2.14 -6.96 -16.05
CA PHE A 269 -2.99 -5.77 -16.02
C PHE A 269 -4.25 -6.03 -16.88
N ILE A 270 -5.42 -5.98 -16.26
CA ILE A 270 -6.70 -6.17 -16.97
C ILE A 270 -7.59 -4.95 -16.73
N PRO A 271 -7.57 -3.95 -17.62
CA PRO A 271 -8.37 -2.76 -17.45
C PRO A 271 -9.87 -3.11 -17.51
N ASN A 272 -10.64 -2.52 -16.61
CA ASN A 272 -12.10 -2.69 -16.50
C ASN A 272 -12.56 -4.14 -16.23
N LEU A 273 -11.71 -5.02 -15.66
CA LEU A 273 -12.14 -6.38 -15.34
C LEU A 273 -13.27 -6.39 -14.32
N ALA A 274 -13.16 -5.62 -13.23
CA ALA A 274 -14.19 -5.60 -12.19
C ALA A 274 -15.55 -5.11 -12.72
N ALA A 275 -15.55 -4.21 -13.71
CA ALA A 275 -16.76 -3.72 -14.38
C ALA A 275 -17.36 -4.74 -15.38
N LYS A 276 -16.52 -5.62 -15.95
CA LYS A 276 -16.98 -6.72 -16.83
C LYS A 276 -17.49 -7.92 -16.03
N THR A 277 -16.91 -8.17 -14.86
CA THR A 277 -17.27 -9.32 -14.01
C THR A 277 -18.53 -9.09 -13.18
N THR A 278 -18.87 -7.85 -12.84
CA THR A 278 -20.05 -7.51 -12.00
C THR A 278 -21.41 -7.86 -12.60
N ARG A 279 -21.52 -8.09 -13.92
CA ARG A 279 -22.85 -8.28 -14.55
C ARG A 279 -23.49 -9.66 -14.30
N ARG A 280 -22.75 -10.66 -13.80
CA ARG A 280 -23.27 -12.04 -13.57
C ARG A 280 -22.47 -12.87 -12.54
N GLN A 281 -21.93 -12.26 -11.48
CA GLN A 281 -21.17 -13.04 -10.49
C GLN A 281 -22.08 -13.67 -9.43
N LEU A 282 -22.04 -15.01 -9.37
CA LEU A 282 -22.66 -15.78 -8.32
C LEU A 282 -21.78 -15.68 -7.05
N PRO A 283 -22.39 -15.59 -5.86
CA PRO A 283 -21.62 -15.56 -4.62
C PRO A 283 -20.81 -16.84 -4.46
N TYR A 284 -19.69 -16.71 -3.77
CA TYR A 284 -18.87 -17.83 -3.33
C TYR A 284 -18.50 -17.62 -1.86
N GLU A 285 -18.23 -18.71 -1.15
CA GLU A 285 -17.93 -18.67 0.28
C GLU A 285 -16.87 -19.69 0.65
N MET A 286 -16.11 -19.39 1.69
CA MET A 286 -15.26 -20.37 2.36
C MET A 286 -16.09 -21.16 3.37
N THR A 287 -16.08 -22.48 3.24
CA THR A 287 -16.69 -23.42 4.19
C THR A 287 -15.58 -24.17 4.94
N ASN A 288 -15.94 -24.91 6.00
CA ASN A 288 -15.01 -25.81 6.67
C ASN A 288 -14.48 -26.94 5.77
N ALA A 289 -15.14 -27.23 4.64
CA ALA A 289 -14.70 -28.20 3.63
C ALA A 289 -13.89 -27.54 2.49
N GLY A 290 -13.78 -26.21 2.44
CA GLY A 290 -13.11 -25.46 1.38
C GLY A 290 -14.04 -24.48 0.65
N LEU A 291 -13.61 -24.02 -0.53
CA LEU A 291 -14.33 -23.02 -1.33
C LEU A 291 -15.57 -23.63 -1.99
N ARG A 292 -16.74 -23.04 -1.72
CA ARG A 292 -17.99 -23.32 -2.43
C ARG A 292 -18.22 -22.23 -3.47
N ILE A 293 -18.21 -22.60 -4.74
CA ILE A 293 -18.31 -21.66 -5.87
C ILE A 293 -19.10 -22.27 -7.03
N THR A 294 -19.94 -21.45 -7.67
CA THR A 294 -20.66 -21.86 -8.89
C THR A 294 -20.06 -21.14 -10.09
N LEU A 295 -19.56 -21.91 -11.05
CA LEU A 295 -18.90 -21.38 -12.25
C LEU A 295 -19.72 -21.71 -13.50
N PRO A 296 -19.81 -20.77 -14.47
CA PRO A 296 -20.37 -21.11 -15.77
C PRO A 296 -19.47 -22.12 -16.47
N LEU A 297 -20.06 -23.17 -17.01
CA LEU A 297 -19.35 -24.09 -17.88
C LEU A 297 -19.07 -23.38 -19.21
N THR A 298 -17.79 -23.24 -19.56
CA THR A 298 -17.38 -22.68 -20.85
C THR A 298 -16.76 -23.78 -21.70
N LYS A 299 -17.20 -23.90 -22.96
CA LYS A 299 -16.68 -24.91 -23.88
C LYS A 299 -15.40 -24.38 -24.52
N LYS A 300 -14.25 -24.93 -24.13
CA LYS A 300 -12.95 -24.69 -24.78
C LYS A 300 -12.48 -26.03 -25.34
N ASN A 301 -12.42 -26.16 -26.67
CA ASN A 301 -11.95 -27.32 -27.45
C ASN A 301 -12.21 -28.71 -26.82
N MET A 302 -13.41 -29.27 -27.05
CA MET A 302 -13.76 -30.70 -26.97
C MET A 302 -13.40 -31.54 -25.72
N CYS A 303 -13.09 -30.95 -24.57
CA CYS A 303 -13.05 -31.64 -23.27
C CYS A 303 -13.65 -30.76 -22.17
N TRP A 304 -14.52 -31.33 -21.32
CA TRP A 304 -15.02 -30.67 -20.11
C TRP A 304 -13.90 -30.68 -19.07
N LEU A 305 -13.19 -29.56 -18.88
CA LEU A 305 -12.13 -29.42 -17.87
C LEU A 305 -12.61 -28.47 -16.76
N PHE A 306 -12.47 -28.89 -15.50
CA PHE A 306 -12.62 -28.06 -14.28
C PHE A 306 -11.45 -27.08 -14.07
N TRP A 307 -10.76 -26.73 -15.15
CA TRP A 307 -9.67 -25.77 -15.16
C TRP A 307 -10.19 -24.57 -15.93
N THR A 308 -10.30 -23.39 -15.28
CA THR A 308 -10.01 -22.04 -15.84
C THR A 308 -10.80 -20.91 -15.20
N VAL A 309 -10.39 -20.47 -14.00
CA VAL A 309 -10.52 -19.05 -13.65
C VAL A 309 -9.43 -18.26 -14.40
N TRP A 310 -8.20 -18.78 -14.45
CA TRP A 310 -7.06 -18.10 -15.06
C TRP A 310 -7.12 -17.96 -16.60
N GLN A 311 -7.29 -19.04 -17.37
CA GLN A 311 -7.24 -18.89 -18.84
C GLN A 311 -8.50 -18.28 -19.47
N SER A 312 -9.61 -18.19 -18.73
CA SER A 312 -10.81 -17.47 -19.19
C SER A 312 -10.61 -15.96 -19.07
N LEU A 313 -9.91 -15.52 -18.02
CA LEU A 313 -9.60 -14.11 -17.76
C LEU A 313 -8.35 -13.61 -18.51
N ALA A 314 -7.33 -14.46 -18.69
CA ALA A 314 -6.01 -14.02 -19.16
C ALA A 314 -5.77 -14.13 -20.67
N GLY A 315 -6.71 -14.63 -21.48
CA GLY A 315 -6.56 -14.70 -22.95
C GLY A 315 -5.30 -15.44 -23.46
N ARG A 316 -4.56 -16.15 -22.61
CA ARG A 316 -3.32 -16.83 -23.01
C ARG A 316 -3.66 -18.05 -23.86
N LYS A 317 -3.26 -17.99 -25.14
CA LYS A 317 -2.99 -19.17 -25.95
C LYS A 317 -1.74 -19.83 -25.38
N THR A 318 -1.81 -21.12 -25.09
CA THR A 318 -0.62 -21.94 -24.81
C THR A 318 0.31 -21.94 -26.03
N PRO A 319 1.64 -21.86 -25.87
CA PRO A 319 2.55 -22.21 -26.95
C PRO A 319 2.38 -23.70 -27.26
N SER A 320 2.43 -24.01 -28.54
CA SER A 320 2.31 -25.35 -29.14
C SER A 320 3.38 -26.32 -28.66
#